data_AF-A0A959Z1N6-F1
#
_entry.id   AF-A0A959Z1N6-F1
#
_cell.length_a   1.000
_cell.length_b   1.000
_cell.length_c   1.000
_cell.angle_alpha   90.00
_cell.angle_beta   90.00
_cell.angle_gamma   90.00
#
_symmetry.space_group_name_H-M   'P 1'
#
loop_
_entity.id
_entity.type
_entity.pdbx_description
1 polymer ?
#
loop_
_entity_poly.entity_id
_entity_poly.type
_entity_poly.pdbx_seq_one_letter_code
_entity_poly.pdbx_strand_id
1 'polypeptide(L)'
;VSDADAAKFTGTAGMSTYAVAPGNAYVIDYFGGYAGSGAAHMAMDKKIKRDGASMREVAIEEYITDPGQEPDSSKWHTRIVYPIQ
;
A
#
# COMPACT_ATOMS: atom_id res chain seq x y z
N VAL A 1 15.56 -11.23 0.83
CA VAL A 1 16.84 -10.54 1.11
C VAL A 1 17.41 -11.24 2.34
N SER A 2 18.60 -11.83 2.27
CA SER A 2 19.27 -12.34 3.46
C SER A 2 19.66 -11.15 4.35
N ASP A 3 19.76 -11.35 5.66
CA ASP A 3 20.13 -10.33 6.65
C ASP A 3 21.50 -9.65 6.40
N ALA A 4 22.24 -10.11 5.38
CA ALA A 4 23.57 -9.61 5.02
C ALA A 4 23.56 -8.30 4.20
N ASP A 5 22.43 -7.93 3.59
CA ASP A 5 22.34 -6.73 2.73
C ASP A 5 21.64 -5.53 3.38
N ALA A 6 21.38 -5.58 4.69
CA ALA A 6 20.93 -4.42 5.46
C ALA A 6 22.09 -3.41 5.58
N ALA A 7 22.32 -2.64 4.52
CA ALA A 7 23.11 -1.42 4.56
C ALA A 7 22.71 -0.67 5.83
N LYS A 8 23.70 -0.39 6.69
CA LYS A 8 23.49 0.17 8.02
C LYS A 8 22.91 1.58 7.90
N PHE A 9 21.58 1.68 7.90
CA PHE A 9 20.87 2.95 8.05
C PHE A 9 21.40 3.63 9.31
N THR A 10 21.93 4.85 9.18
CA THR A 10 22.34 5.68 10.31
C THR A 10 21.17 6.58 10.71
N GLY A 11 20.95 6.79 12.01
CA GLY A 11 19.84 7.62 12.50
C GLY A 11 18.48 6.91 12.59
N THR A 12 18.44 5.60 12.86
CA THR A 12 17.22 4.77 12.93
C THR A 12 16.45 4.86 14.25
N ALA A 13 16.78 5.82 15.12
CA ALA A 13 16.07 6.01 16.39
C ALA A 13 14.59 6.33 16.10
N GLY A 14 13.69 5.43 16.47
CA GLY A 14 12.25 5.52 16.19
C GLY A 14 11.77 4.75 14.96
N MET A 15 12.65 4.02 14.26
CA MET A 15 12.28 3.15 13.14
C MET A 15 12.21 1.68 13.56
N SER A 16 11.20 0.97 13.09
CA SER A 16 11.08 -0.49 13.19
C SER A 16 10.92 -1.10 11.81
N THR A 17 11.49 -2.28 11.59
CA THR A 17 11.24 -3.07 10.38
C THR A 17 9.97 -3.90 10.56
N TYR A 18 9.24 -4.09 9.47
CA TYR A 18 8.10 -4.99 9.40
C TYR A 18 8.20 -5.84 8.14
N ALA A 19 8.14 -7.16 8.30
CA ALA A 19 8.20 -8.11 7.20
C ALA A 19 6.78 -8.54 6.82
N VAL A 20 6.35 -8.22 5.61
CA VAL A 20 5.08 -8.70 5.06
C VAL A 20 5.30 -10.13 4.57
N ALA A 21 4.58 -11.10 5.16
CA ALA A 21 4.67 -12.50 4.75
C ALA A 21 4.24 -12.69 3.29
N PRO A 22 4.89 -13.59 2.52
CA PRO A 22 4.45 -13.91 1.16
C PRO A 22 3.03 -14.49 1.19
N GLY A 23 2.26 -14.24 0.12
CA GLY A 23 0.90 -14.73 0.01
C GLY A 23 0.08 -13.94 -0.99
N ASN A 24 -1.22 -14.21 -1.00
CA ASN A 24 -2.17 -13.50 -1.84
C ASN A 24 -2.45 -12.11 -1.28
N ALA A 25 -2.83 -11.20 -2.16
CA ALA A 25 -3.27 -9.87 -1.82
C ALA A 25 -4.34 -9.41 -2.80
N TYR A 26 -5.20 -8.51 -2.34
CA TYR A 26 -6.01 -7.70 -3.25
C TYR A 26 -5.21 -6.47 -3.64
N VAL A 27 -5.39 -6.01 -4.88
CA VAL A 27 -4.71 -4.83 -5.41
C VAL A 27 -5.73 -3.94 -6.11
N ILE A 28 -5.61 -2.63 -5.89
CA ILE A 28 -6.34 -1.61 -6.65
C ILE A 28 -5.36 -0.57 -7.18
N ASP A 29 -5.46 -0.31 -8.48
CA ASP A 29 -4.86 0.86 -9.10
C ASP A 29 -5.87 2.01 -9.00
N TYR A 30 -5.60 2.94 -8.08
CA TYR A 30 -6.42 4.12 -7.87
C TYR A 30 -5.86 5.30 -8.66
N PHE A 31 -6.71 5.90 -9.50
CA PHE A 31 -6.42 7.13 -10.22
C PHE A 31 -7.25 8.27 -9.62
N GLY A 32 -6.57 9.24 -9.02
CA GLY A 32 -7.23 10.40 -8.42
C GLY A 32 -6.45 11.00 -7.24
N GLY A 33 -6.88 12.18 -6.81
CA GLY A 33 -6.28 12.87 -5.68
C GLY A 33 -6.50 12.14 -4.35
N TYR A 34 -5.67 12.45 -3.35
CA TYR A 34 -5.71 11.79 -2.04
C TYR A 34 -7.05 11.91 -1.31
N ALA A 35 -7.84 12.96 -1.59
CA ALA A 35 -9.18 13.11 -0.99
C ALA A 35 -10.14 11.95 -1.32
N GLY A 36 -9.95 11.28 -2.46
CA GLY A 36 -10.79 10.15 -2.88
C GLY A 36 -10.26 8.77 -2.48
N SER A 37 -9.03 8.65 -1.97
CA SER A 37 -8.42 7.34 -1.68
C SER A 37 -9.18 6.58 -0.58
N GLY A 38 -9.80 7.28 0.36
CA GLY A 38 -10.65 6.66 1.39
C GLY A 38 -11.82 5.86 0.81
N ALA A 39 -12.40 6.31 -0.32
CA ALA A 39 -13.46 5.55 -0.99
C ALA A 39 -12.91 4.28 -1.66
N ALA A 40 -11.68 4.32 -2.19
CA ALA A 40 -10.99 3.15 -2.74
C ALA A 40 -10.73 2.10 -1.65
N HIS A 41 -10.27 2.53 -0.46
CA HIS A 41 -10.11 1.66 0.71
C HIS A 41 -11.43 0.99 1.13
N MET A 42 -12.50 1.77 1.26
CA MET A 42 -13.81 1.22 1.62
C MET A 42 -14.37 0.25 0.58
N ALA A 43 -14.14 0.51 -0.71
CA ALA A 43 -14.56 -0.39 -1.79
C ALA A 43 -13.81 -1.72 -1.71
N MET A 44 -12.50 -1.68 -1.43
CA MET A 44 -11.70 -2.89 -1.29
C MET A 44 -12.06 -3.69 -0.04
N ASP A 45 -12.24 -3.04 1.11
CA ASP A 45 -12.69 -3.71 2.35
C ASP A 45 -14.00 -4.50 2.13
N LYS A 46 -14.97 -3.90 1.45
CA LYS A 46 -16.23 -4.57 1.09
C LYS A 46 -16.00 -5.77 0.18
N LYS A 47 -15.07 -5.67 -0.79
CA LYS A 47 -14.74 -6.76 -1.71
C LYS A 47 -14.06 -7.92 -0.98
N ILE A 48 -13.07 -7.63 -0.14
CA ILE A 48 -12.35 -8.62 0.67
C ILE A 48 -13.34 -9.38 1.56
N LYS A 49 -14.21 -8.66 2.27
CA LYS A 49 -15.24 -9.26 3.14
C LYS A 49 -16.24 -10.11 2.35
N ARG A 50 -16.67 -9.64 1.18
CA ARG A 50 -17.60 -10.39 0.32
C ARG A 50 -17.01 -11.72 -0.15
N ASP A 51 -15.72 -11.74 -0.42
CA ASP A 51 -15.01 -12.94 -0.86
C ASP A 51 -14.69 -13.90 0.32
N GLY A 52 -15.07 -13.56 1.55
CA GLY A 52 -14.78 -14.35 2.75
C GLY A 52 -13.31 -14.31 3.18
N ALA A 53 -12.52 -13.40 2.62
CA ALA A 53 -11.13 -13.19 2.99
C ALA A 53 -11.02 -12.20 4.16
N SER A 54 -9.87 -12.21 4.83
CA SER A 54 -9.53 -11.25 5.89
C SER A 54 -8.17 -10.62 5.58
N MET A 55 -8.09 -9.29 5.67
CA MET A 55 -6.85 -8.55 5.50
C MET A 55 -5.86 -8.87 6.63
N ARG A 56 -4.56 -8.86 6.33
CA ARG A 56 -3.48 -8.83 7.32
C ARG A 56 -3.36 -7.42 7.93
N GLU A 57 -2.30 -7.20 8.68
CA GLU A 57 -2.15 -6.05 9.58
C GLU A 57 -1.99 -4.70 8.86
N VAL A 58 -1.61 -4.69 7.58
CA VAL A 58 -1.25 -3.46 6.86
C VAL A 58 -1.90 -3.37 5.48
N ALA A 59 -2.23 -2.15 5.07
CA ALA A 59 -2.37 -1.78 3.66
C ALA A 59 -1.08 -1.08 3.21
N ILE A 60 -0.63 -1.36 2.00
CA ILE A 60 0.61 -0.79 1.43
C ILE A 60 0.21 0.12 0.28
N GLU A 61 0.56 1.40 0.35
CA GLU A 61 0.34 2.37 -0.71
C GLU A 61 1.66 2.67 -1.44
N GLU A 62 1.68 2.43 -2.76
CA GLU A 62 2.77 2.81 -3.64
C GLU A 62 2.32 4.01 -4.50
N TYR A 63 2.92 5.17 -4.30
CA TYR A 63 2.68 6.37 -5.12
C TYR A 63 3.52 6.28 -6.39
N ILE A 64 2.90 5.83 -7.49
CA ILE A 64 3.56 5.65 -8.79
C ILE A 64 3.74 6.99 -9.49
N THR A 65 2.71 7.85 -9.43
CA THR A 65 2.80 9.27 -9.79
C THR A 65 2.20 10.12 -8.67
N ASP A 66 2.71 11.34 -8.52
CA ASP A 66 2.39 12.21 -7.38
C ASP A 66 2.38 13.71 -7.81
N PRO A 67 2.07 14.65 -6.91
CA PRO A 67 2.05 16.08 -7.25
C PRO A 67 3.39 16.65 -7.73
N GLY A 68 4.51 15.98 -7.42
CA GLY A 68 5.85 16.35 -7.88
C GLY A 68 6.13 15.96 -9.33
N GLN A 69 5.36 15.01 -9.89
CA GLN A 69 5.53 14.50 -11.26
C GLN A 69 4.36 14.81 -12.18
N GLU A 70 3.13 14.85 -11.67
CA GLU A 70 1.90 15.08 -12.42
C GLU A 70 1.07 16.16 -11.73
N PRO A 71 0.86 17.35 -12.33
CA PRO A 71 0.07 18.41 -11.72
C PRO A 71 -1.45 18.12 -11.69
N ASP A 72 -1.96 17.30 -12.60
CA ASP A 72 -3.38 16.92 -12.64
C ASP A 72 -3.67 15.76 -11.68
N SER A 73 -4.24 16.09 -10.52
CA SER A 73 -4.56 15.09 -9.48
C SER A 73 -5.50 13.97 -9.93
N SER A 74 -6.29 14.15 -10.99
CA SER A 74 -7.14 13.08 -11.51
C SER A 74 -6.34 11.92 -12.13
N LYS A 75 -5.06 12.15 -12.43
CA LYS A 75 -4.13 11.19 -13.05
C LYS A 75 -3.14 10.58 -12.07
N TRP A 76 -3.13 11.01 -10.81
CA TRP A 76 -2.23 10.44 -9.80
C TRP A 76 -2.53 8.97 -9.61
N HIS A 77 -1.52 8.14 -9.79
CA HIS A 77 -1.62 6.69 -9.70
C HIS A 77 -1.07 6.22 -8.37
N THR A 78 -1.95 5.73 -7.51
CA THR A 78 -1.58 5.01 -6.29
C THR A 78 -1.97 3.55 -6.46
N ARG A 79 -0.99 2.63 -6.35
CA ARG A 79 -1.28 1.22 -6.20
C ARG A 79 -1.44 0.90 -4.73
N ILE A 80 -2.59 0.36 -4.35
CA ILE A 80 -2.86 -0.03 -2.96
C ILE A 80 -2.95 -1.55 -2.88
N VAL A 81 -2.13 -2.15 -2.03
CA VAL A 81 -2.00 -3.60 -1.84
C VAL A 81 -2.51 -3.97 -0.45
N TYR A 82 -3.37 -4.99 -0.40
CA TYR A 82 -4.00 -5.50 0.83
C TYR A 82 -3.66 -6.99 0.97
N PRO A 83 -2.54 -7.35 1.64
CA PRO A 83 -2.22 -8.73 1.94
C PRO A 83 -3.35 -9.38 2.75
N ILE A 84 -3.68 -10.64 2.48
CA ILE A 84 -4.75 -11.37 3.17
C ILE A 84 -4.21 -12.59 3.91
N GLN A 85 -4.93 -13.04 4.95
CA GLN A 85 -4.58 -14.20 5.77
C GLN A 85 -4.45 -15.48 4.94
#